data_AF-A0A537EHY9-F1
#
_entry.id   AF-A0A537EHY9-F1
#
_cell.length_a   1.000
_cell.length_b   1.000
_cell.length_c   1.000
_cell.angle_alpha   90.00
_cell.angle_beta   90.00
_cell.angle_gamma   90.00
#
_symmetry.space_group_name_H-M   'P 1'
#
loop_
_entity.id
_entity.type
_entity.pdbx_description
1 polymer ?
#
loop_
_entity_poly.entity_id
_entity_poly.type
_entity_poly.pdbx_seq_one_letter_code
_entity_poly.pdbx_strand_id
1 'polypeptide(L)'
;MSQPPRGLLGRIAAGAVSFTVLTYVIAIGIGLGLVTAGQFAGQLQNIRVHFFTGAFFIYPIITPIPVDLLLLTDACIVIYIACFITAFRSRDGFLTGLQRLREAGQISFRSSWLIAMPLVSCALLLIVLVAIIVLNQSGLSSGTLCNPCPPEAELYAALAYSPISEEIAFRITILGLLVAIITTWKNRSIEPGSSKPRTLSLVVASLLSPESAKMKVGLPTITANRWQGIHWSEWILLFLTSSLFGIAHVISGGTDWGIGKAFTAAISGFALGLIYLAYGAYAAVLLHWFFDFYFETFSVGADVFGGPVAALPGLVSLATVIVGIVSILVALAWLVRRLTRGKIPTTYKPPESVPYSVQ
;
A
#
# COMPACT_ATOMS: atom_id res chain seq x y z
N MET A 1 33.54 15.59 -6.57
CA MET A 1 32.50 15.24 -5.58
C MET A 1 32.58 13.74 -5.31
N SER A 2 33.18 13.36 -4.19
CA SER A 2 33.32 11.97 -3.75
C SER A 2 31.94 11.36 -3.52
N GLN A 3 31.66 10.21 -4.14
CA GLN A 3 30.40 9.51 -3.87
C GLN A 3 30.32 9.14 -2.39
N PRO A 4 29.17 9.33 -1.72
CA PRO A 4 28.99 8.73 -0.41
C PRO A 4 29.19 7.22 -0.58
N PRO A 5 29.99 6.56 0.28
CA PRO A 5 30.17 5.13 0.21
C PRO A 5 28.78 4.50 0.29
N ARG A 6 28.48 3.53 -0.57
CA ARG A 6 27.14 2.90 -0.70
C ARG A 6 26.51 2.52 0.65
N GLY A 7 27.34 2.26 1.67
CA GLY A 7 26.91 2.01 3.05
C GLY A 7 26.30 3.20 3.81
N LEU A 8 26.60 4.47 3.50
CA LEU A 8 26.01 5.61 4.23
C LEU A 8 24.51 5.78 3.90
N LEU A 9 24.17 5.77 2.61
CA LEU A 9 22.77 5.86 2.16
C LEU A 9 21.95 4.67 2.64
N GLY A 10 22.52 3.46 2.60
CA GLY A 10 21.90 2.26 3.16
C GLY A 10 21.63 2.36 4.67
N ARG A 11 22.58 2.90 5.44
CA ARG A 11 22.41 3.13 6.89
C ARG A 11 21.35 4.18 7.20
N ILE A 12 21.30 5.28 6.46
CA ILE A 12 20.27 6.32 6.61
C ILE A 12 18.88 5.74 6.30
N ALA A 13 18.75 5.02 5.18
CA ALA A 13 17.49 4.38 4.80
C ALA A 13 17.05 3.32 5.83
N ALA A 14 17.98 2.50 6.32
CA ALA A 14 17.70 1.53 7.38
C ALA A 14 17.23 2.22 8.67
N GLY A 15 17.88 3.31 9.08
CA GLY A 15 17.47 4.11 10.24
C GLY A 15 16.06 4.69 10.08
N ALA A 16 15.75 5.27 8.92
CA ALA A 16 14.42 5.80 8.59
C ALA A 16 13.34 4.70 8.59
N VAL A 17 13.65 3.53 8.02
CA VAL A 17 12.75 2.36 8.04
C VAL A 17 12.53 1.89 9.47
N SER A 18 13.58 1.68 10.26
CA SER A 18 13.46 1.25 11.66
C SER A 18 12.64 2.22 12.51
N PHE A 19 12.90 3.52 12.38
CA PHE A 19 12.17 4.55 13.11
C PHE A 19 10.68 4.56 12.74
N THR A 20 10.36 4.55 11.45
CA THR A 20 8.97 4.55 10.97
C THR A 20 8.24 3.26 11.33
N VAL A 21 8.90 2.11 11.28
CA VAL A 21 8.30 0.84 11.74
C VAL A 21 8.04 0.87 13.24
N LEU A 22 8.92 1.49 14.04
CA LEU A 22 8.68 1.69 15.47
C LEU A 22 7.44 2.56 15.70
N THR A 23 7.26 3.65 14.95
CA THR A 23 6.04 4.47 15.09
C THR A 23 4.78 3.73 14.65
N TYR A 24 4.86 2.78 13.69
CA TYR A 24 3.74 1.89 13.39
C TYR A 24 3.35 0.99 14.56
N VAL A 25 4.34 0.42 15.26
CA VAL A 25 4.11 -0.38 16.47
C VAL A 25 3.50 0.47 17.59
N ILE A 26 3.98 1.71 17.76
CA ILE A 26 3.41 2.65 18.73
C ILE A 26 1.96 2.98 18.37
N ALA A 27 1.63 3.23 17.10
CA ALA A 27 0.27 3.48 16.66
C ALA A 27 -0.66 2.29 17.00
N ILE A 28 -0.24 1.05 16.72
CA ILE A 28 -1.00 -0.14 17.12
C ILE A 28 -1.22 -0.20 18.64
N GLY A 29 -0.17 0.10 19.43
CA GLY A 29 -0.27 0.16 20.89
C GLY A 29 -1.24 1.21 21.41
N ILE A 30 -1.21 2.42 20.83
CA ILE A 30 -2.17 3.49 21.13
C ILE A 30 -3.59 3.05 20.74
N GLY A 31 -3.77 2.43 19.57
CA GLY A 31 -5.06 1.92 19.12
C GLY A 31 -5.66 0.89 20.08
N LEU A 32 -4.85 -0.06 20.57
CA LEU A 32 -5.25 -1.00 21.63
C LEU A 32 -5.61 -0.29 22.94
N GLY A 33 -4.85 0.76 23.30
CA GLY A 33 -5.18 1.62 24.42
C GLY A 33 -6.53 2.30 24.26
N LEU A 34 -6.84 2.84 23.08
CA LEU A 34 -8.07 3.59 22.81
C LEU A 34 -9.31 2.70 22.95
N VAL A 35 -9.26 1.48 22.44
CA VAL A 35 -10.38 0.51 22.58
C VAL A 35 -10.50 -0.09 23.99
N THR A 36 -9.58 0.23 24.89
CA THR A 36 -9.65 -0.18 26.32
C THR A 36 -9.83 0.99 27.28
N ALA A 37 -9.65 2.23 26.82
CA ALA A 37 -9.77 3.45 27.61
C ALA A 37 -11.25 3.73 27.96
N GLY A 38 -11.62 3.61 29.24
CA GLY A 38 -13.02 3.51 29.65
C GLY A 38 -13.99 4.56 29.10
N GLN A 39 -13.60 5.84 28.99
CA GLN A 39 -14.48 6.85 28.42
C GLN A 39 -14.63 6.73 26.90
N PHE A 40 -13.52 6.59 26.16
CA PHE A 40 -13.54 6.50 24.70
C PHE A 40 -14.09 5.15 24.21
N ALA A 41 -13.68 4.05 24.83
CA ALA A 41 -14.25 2.72 24.60
C ALA A 41 -15.76 2.69 24.90
N GLY A 42 -16.21 3.40 25.94
CA GLY A 42 -17.63 3.58 26.24
C GLY A 42 -18.39 4.32 25.14
N GLN A 43 -17.80 5.37 24.54
CA GLN A 43 -18.39 6.06 23.39
C GLN A 43 -18.55 5.12 22.19
N LEU A 44 -17.52 4.33 21.88
CA LEU A 44 -17.55 3.34 20.80
C LEU A 44 -18.62 2.25 21.04
N GLN A 45 -18.76 1.78 22.29
CA GLN A 45 -19.72 0.73 22.63
C GLN A 45 -21.19 1.20 22.52
N ASN A 46 -21.44 2.49 22.75
CA ASN A 46 -22.78 3.07 22.75
C ASN A 46 -23.34 3.34 21.36
N ILE A 47 -22.49 3.38 20.33
CA ILE A 47 -22.91 3.61 18.95
C ILE A 47 -22.98 2.27 18.22
N ARG A 48 -24.13 1.98 17.62
CA ARG A 48 -24.35 0.76 16.83
C ARG A 48 -24.67 1.12 15.40
N VAL A 49 -24.00 0.47 14.47
CA VAL A 49 -24.14 0.73 13.04
C VAL A 49 -24.32 -0.57 12.26
N HIS A 50 -25.03 -0.47 11.15
CA HIS A 50 -24.90 -1.44 10.08
C HIS A 50 -23.72 -1.03 9.23
N PHE A 51 -22.80 -1.97 8.95
CA PHE A 51 -21.71 -1.70 8.03
C PHE A 51 -21.99 -2.31 6.67
N PHE A 52 -21.34 -1.75 5.66
CA PHE A 52 -21.51 -2.14 4.27
C PHE A 52 -20.25 -2.83 3.77
N THR A 53 -20.41 -4.01 3.18
CA THR A 53 -19.35 -4.69 2.42
C THR A 53 -19.87 -4.93 1.00
N GLY A 54 -19.03 -4.94 -0.04
CA GLY A 54 -19.52 -5.24 -1.38
C GLY A 54 -18.48 -5.07 -2.47
N ALA A 55 -18.74 -5.60 -3.65
CA ALA A 55 -17.91 -5.34 -4.83
C ALA A 55 -18.22 -3.94 -5.38
N PHE A 56 -17.19 -3.11 -5.54
CA PHE A 56 -17.27 -1.72 -6.04
C PHE A 56 -18.18 -0.75 -5.27
N PHE A 57 -18.66 -1.09 -4.06
CA PHE A 57 -19.75 -0.35 -3.41
C PHE A 57 -21.03 -0.19 -4.28
N ILE A 58 -21.13 -0.91 -5.42
CA ILE A 58 -22.31 -0.86 -6.32
C ILE A 58 -23.46 -1.65 -5.70
N TYR A 59 -23.14 -2.73 -4.98
CA TYR A 59 -24.08 -3.52 -4.22
C TYR A 59 -23.66 -3.52 -2.74
N PRO A 60 -24.09 -2.51 -1.96
CA PRO A 60 -23.85 -2.49 -0.52
C PRO A 60 -24.55 -3.71 0.12
N ILE A 61 -23.76 -4.68 0.57
CA ILE A 61 -24.23 -5.76 1.43
C ILE A 61 -24.22 -5.21 2.85
N ILE A 62 -25.41 -4.85 3.31
CA ILE A 62 -25.69 -4.38 4.66
C ILE A 62 -25.63 -5.57 5.60
N THR A 63 -24.92 -5.45 6.71
CA THR A 63 -24.99 -6.51 7.72
C THR A 63 -26.40 -6.61 8.31
N PRO A 64 -26.94 -7.83 8.43
CA PRO A 64 -28.30 -8.02 8.94
C PRO A 64 -28.42 -7.64 10.42
N ILE A 65 -27.30 -7.64 11.15
CA ILE A 65 -27.25 -7.33 12.59
C ILE A 65 -26.35 -6.11 12.79
N PRO A 66 -26.82 -5.09 13.54
CA PRO A 66 -25.99 -3.94 13.88
C PRO A 66 -24.91 -4.38 14.88
N VAL A 67 -23.69 -3.90 14.67
CA VAL A 67 -22.56 -4.11 15.57
C VAL A 67 -22.21 -2.79 16.26
N ASP A 68 -21.75 -2.86 17.50
CA ASP A 68 -21.18 -1.68 18.15
C ASP A 68 -19.83 -1.31 17.52
N LEU A 69 -19.50 -0.02 17.54
CA LEU A 69 -18.26 0.49 16.96
C LEU A 69 -17.02 -0.04 17.67
N LEU A 70 -17.15 -0.40 18.95
CA LEU A 70 -16.03 -0.96 19.73
C LEU A 70 -15.62 -2.31 19.14
N LEU A 71 -16.56 -3.24 18.97
CA LEU A 71 -16.31 -4.54 18.35
C LEU A 71 -15.76 -4.41 16.93
N LEU A 72 -16.32 -3.50 16.14
CA LEU A 72 -15.85 -3.24 14.77
C LEU A 72 -14.39 -2.78 14.77
N THR A 73 -14.06 -1.78 15.59
CA THR A 73 -12.72 -1.18 15.67
C THR A 73 -11.70 -2.19 16.18
N ASP A 74 -12.04 -2.96 17.23
CA ASP A 74 -11.17 -3.99 17.79
C ASP A 74 -10.87 -5.09 16.74
N ALA A 75 -11.89 -5.55 16.01
CA ALA A 75 -11.70 -6.50 14.91
C ALA A 75 -10.77 -5.96 13.82
N CYS A 76 -10.89 -4.67 13.46
CA CYS A 76 -9.99 -4.03 12.50
C CYS A 76 -8.55 -3.98 13.02
N ILE A 77 -8.33 -3.61 14.28
CA ILE A 77 -6.99 -3.60 14.91
C ILE A 77 -6.38 -5.00 14.90
N VAL A 78 -7.15 -6.04 15.23
CA VAL A 78 -6.68 -7.44 15.16
C VAL A 78 -6.26 -7.82 13.74
N ILE A 79 -7.02 -7.39 12.72
CA ILE A 79 -6.65 -7.60 11.31
C ILE A 79 -5.35 -6.84 10.96
N TYR A 80 -5.17 -5.61 11.43
CA TYR A 80 -3.93 -4.84 11.22
C TYR A 80 -2.73 -5.51 11.87
N ILE A 81 -2.87 -6.01 13.10
CA ILE A 81 -1.83 -6.79 13.78
C ILE A 81 -1.47 -8.05 12.98
N ALA A 82 -2.47 -8.80 12.50
CA ALA A 82 -2.23 -9.98 11.67
C ALA A 82 -1.51 -9.64 10.36
N CYS A 83 -1.89 -8.54 9.71
CA CYS A 83 -1.21 -8.04 8.51
C CYS A 83 0.23 -7.63 8.82
N PHE A 84 0.48 -6.97 9.95
CA PHE A 84 1.82 -6.55 10.37
C PHE A 84 2.72 -7.74 10.68
N ILE A 85 2.22 -8.75 11.41
CA ILE A 85 2.94 -10.00 11.68
C ILE A 85 3.26 -10.73 10.37
N THR A 86 2.31 -10.77 9.44
CA THR A 86 2.50 -11.36 8.11
C THR A 86 3.58 -10.61 7.35
N ALA A 87 3.53 -9.28 7.33
CA ALA A 87 4.52 -8.44 6.66
C ALA A 87 5.93 -8.65 7.26
N PHE A 88 6.04 -8.73 8.60
CA PHE A 88 7.29 -8.96 9.31
C PHE A 88 7.95 -10.29 8.94
N ARG A 89 7.16 -11.36 8.76
CA ARG A 89 7.63 -12.72 8.45
C ARG A 89 7.74 -13.01 6.95
N SER A 90 7.06 -12.23 6.11
CA SER A 90 6.99 -12.49 4.66
C SER A 90 8.37 -12.43 3.98
N ARG A 91 8.55 -13.28 2.97
CA ARG A 91 9.74 -13.35 2.11
C ARG A 91 11.03 -13.54 2.91
N ASP A 92 12.04 -12.69 2.71
CA ASP A 92 13.31 -12.73 3.45
C ASP A 92 13.17 -12.39 4.95
N GLY A 93 12.00 -11.89 5.37
CA GLY A 93 11.76 -11.35 6.71
C GLY A 93 12.29 -9.93 6.91
N PHE A 94 11.76 -9.23 7.91
CA PHE A 94 12.13 -7.84 8.20
C PHE A 94 13.60 -7.70 8.63
N LEU A 95 14.07 -8.49 9.59
CA LEU A 95 15.43 -8.35 10.14
C LEU A 95 16.52 -8.57 9.08
N THR A 96 16.40 -9.64 8.29
CA THR A 96 17.30 -9.92 7.16
C THR A 96 17.25 -8.82 6.10
N GLY A 97 16.04 -8.34 5.78
CA GLY A 97 15.85 -7.25 4.83
C GLY A 97 16.48 -5.94 5.30
N LEU A 98 16.40 -5.64 6.60
CA LEU A 98 16.98 -4.45 7.21
C LEU A 98 18.51 -4.50 7.21
N GLN A 99 19.08 -5.65 7.53
CA GLN A 99 20.53 -5.87 7.44
C GLN A 99 21.02 -5.66 6.00
N ARG A 100 20.35 -6.26 5.00
CA ARG A 100 20.68 -6.07 3.59
C ARG A 100 20.54 -4.62 3.14
N LEU A 101 19.51 -3.90 3.60
CA LEU A 101 19.35 -2.48 3.33
C LEU A 101 20.51 -1.68 3.92
N ARG A 102 20.90 -1.97 5.16
CA ARG A 102 22.00 -1.29 5.86
C ARG A 102 23.36 -1.51 5.18
N GLU A 103 23.64 -2.74 4.74
CA GLU A 103 24.94 -3.14 4.19
C GLU A 103 25.06 -2.83 2.70
N ALA A 104 24.04 -3.17 1.91
CA ALA A 104 24.07 -3.09 0.45
C ALA A 104 23.29 -1.90 -0.12
N GLY A 105 22.42 -1.25 0.67
CA GLY A 105 21.55 -0.16 0.19
C GLY A 105 20.52 -0.63 -0.84
N GLN A 106 20.13 -1.91 -0.80
CA GLN A 106 19.25 -2.51 -1.80
C GLN A 106 17.89 -2.87 -1.22
N ILE A 107 16.84 -2.43 -1.92
CA ILE A 107 15.46 -2.87 -1.71
C ILE A 107 15.02 -3.57 -2.98
N SER A 108 14.31 -4.68 -2.83
CA SER A 108 13.80 -5.45 -3.96
C SER A 108 12.40 -5.98 -3.68
N PHE A 109 11.72 -6.46 -4.71
CA PHE A 109 10.50 -7.24 -4.56
C PHE A 109 10.72 -8.61 -3.88
N ARG A 110 11.91 -8.94 -3.38
CA ARG A 110 12.13 -10.07 -2.46
C ARG A 110 12.16 -9.66 -1.00
N SER A 111 12.35 -8.36 -0.74
CA SER A 111 12.33 -7.83 0.62
C SER A 111 10.92 -7.89 1.21
N SER A 112 10.82 -8.13 2.52
CA SER A 112 9.59 -7.97 3.30
C SER A 112 8.94 -6.61 3.03
N TRP A 113 7.61 -6.56 3.03
CA TRP A 113 6.89 -5.30 2.83
C TRP A 113 7.27 -4.25 3.87
N LEU A 114 7.55 -4.62 5.12
CA LEU A 114 7.94 -3.67 6.16
C LEU A 114 9.27 -2.94 5.89
N ILE A 115 10.08 -3.41 4.93
CA ILE A 115 11.28 -2.70 4.48
C ILE A 115 10.94 -1.61 3.47
N ALA A 116 10.00 -1.89 2.56
CA ALA A 116 9.63 -0.96 1.50
C ALA A 116 8.53 0.03 1.95
N MET A 117 7.61 -0.43 2.80
CA MET A 117 6.41 0.28 3.22
C MET A 117 6.71 1.68 3.77
N PRO A 118 7.66 1.90 4.71
CA PRO A 118 7.97 3.26 5.18
C PRO A 118 8.33 4.23 4.07
N LEU A 119 9.16 3.78 3.13
CA LEU A 119 9.63 4.64 2.04
C LEU A 119 8.52 4.89 1.01
N VAL A 120 7.77 3.85 0.65
CA VAL A 120 6.69 3.93 -0.34
C VAL A 120 5.52 4.77 0.19
N SER A 121 5.07 4.51 1.42
CA SER A 121 3.95 5.22 2.04
C SER A 121 4.26 6.70 2.25
N CYS A 122 5.42 7.04 2.80
CA CYS A 122 5.82 8.43 3.02
C CYS A 122 6.03 9.18 1.70
N ALA A 123 6.64 8.54 0.69
CA ALA A 123 6.79 9.15 -0.63
C ALA A 123 5.43 9.36 -1.33
N LEU A 124 4.54 8.38 -1.26
CA LEU A 124 3.20 8.46 -1.83
C LEU A 124 2.39 9.56 -1.15
N LEU A 125 2.47 9.70 0.18
CA LEU A 125 1.83 10.80 0.91
C LEU A 125 2.29 12.15 0.39
N LEU A 126 3.60 12.36 0.20
CA LEU A 126 4.08 13.63 -0.37
C LEU A 126 3.59 13.87 -1.79
N ILE A 127 3.58 12.84 -2.63
CA ILE A 127 3.03 12.95 -3.99
C ILE A 127 1.56 13.37 -3.94
N VAL A 128 0.77 12.76 -3.06
CA VAL A 128 -0.64 13.10 -2.85
C VAL A 128 -0.79 14.53 -2.34
N LEU A 129 -0.01 14.96 -1.33
CA LEU A 129 -0.05 16.32 -0.81
C LEU A 129 0.31 17.36 -1.87
N VAL A 130 1.35 17.12 -2.66
CA VAL A 130 1.73 17.99 -3.79
C VAL A 130 0.61 18.04 -4.83
N ALA A 131 0.00 16.90 -5.17
CA ALA A 131 -1.12 16.84 -6.10
C ALA A 131 -2.33 17.63 -5.58
N ILE A 132 -2.67 17.50 -4.30
CA ILE A 132 -3.75 18.29 -3.66
C ILE A 132 -3.47 19.79 -3.80
N ILE A 133 -2.24 20.24 -3.48
CA ILE A 133 -1.86 21.65 -3.57
C ILE A 133 -2.04 22.17 -5.01
N VAL A 134 -1.51 21.43 -6.00
CA VAL A 134 -1.57 21.82 -7.42
C VAL A 134 -3.02 21.84 -7.93
N LEU A 135 -3.84 20.85 -7.58
CA LEU A 135 -5.24 20.77 -7.99
C LEU A 135 -6.06 21.90 -7.39
N ASN A 136 -5.90 22.17 -6.09
CA ASN A 136 -6.59 23.27 -5.42
C ASN A 136 -6.21 24.63 -6.04
N GLN A 137 -4.92 24.85 -6.33
CA GLN A 137 -4.46 26.06 -7.02
C GLN A 137 -5.00 26.17 -8.45
N SER A 138 -5.36 25.05 -9.07
CA SER A 138 -5.96 24.99 -10.40
C SER A 138 -7.50 25.08 -10.38
N GLY A 139 -8.11 25.34 -9.22
CA GLY A 139 -9.57 25.43 -9.05
C GLY A 139 -10.28 24.08 -8.91
N LEU A 140 -9.55 22.97 -8.88
CA LEU A 140 -10.08 21.62 -8.66
C LEU A 140 -10.00 21.28 -7.17
N SER A 141 -10.98 21.77 -6.40
CA SER A 141 -11.01 21.56 -4.95
C SER A 141 -10.98 20.07 -4.58
N SER A 142 -10.09 19.69 -3.67
CA SER A 142 -10.10 18.37 -3.03
C SER A 142 -11.23 18.23 -2.01
N GLY A 143 -11.81 19.32 -1.51
CA GLY A 143 -12.82 19.27 -0.46
C GLY A 143 -12.25 18.82 0.89
N THR A 144 -13.13 18.36 1.78
CA THR A 144 -12.80 17.92 3.15
C THR A 144 -13.41 16.56 3.44
N LEU A 145 -12.84 15.83 4.42
CA LEU A 145 -13.37 14.53 4.81
C LEU A 145 -14.83 14.64 5.27
N CYS A 146 -15.14 15.65 6.08
CA CYS A 146 -16.47 15.96 6.56
C CYS A 146 -16.53 17.39 7.10
N ASN A 147 -17.70 18.03 7.03
CA ASN A 147 -18.00 19.33 7.59
C ASN A 147 -19.53 19.56 7.75
N PRO A 148 -20.08 19.50 8.98
CA PRO A 148 -19.42 19.14 10.23
C PRO A 148 -19.09 17.64 10.29
N CYS A 149 -18.00 17.30 10.96
CA CYS A 149 -17.65 15.90 11.18
C CYS A 149 -18.53 15.22 12.23
N PRO A 150 -18.75 13.89 12.12
CA PRO A 150 -19.43 13.12 13.14
C PRO A 150 -18.59 13.11 14.45
N PRO A 151 -19.15 12.60 15.56
CA PRO A 151 -18.40 12.42 16.79
C PRO A 151 -17.08 11.67 16.55
N GLU A 152 -16.03 12.06 17.29
CA GLU A 152 -14.67 11.51 17.10
C GLU A 152 -14.62 9.99 17.13
N ALA A 153 -15.34 9.34 18.06
CA ALA A 153 -15.43 7.88 18.13
C ALA A 153 -16.02 7.24 16.86
N GLU A 154 -17.00 7.89 16.23
CA GLU A 154 -17.61 7.43 14.99
C GLU A 154 -16.65 7.58 13.81
N LEU A 155 -15.99 8.74 13.71
CA LEU A 155 -14.97 8.99 12.69
C LEU A 155 -13.80 8.01 12.82
N TYR A 156 -13.32 7.79 14.04
CA TYR A 156 -12.23 6.86 14.34
C TYR A 156 -12.56 5.44 13.90
N ALA A 157 -13.76 4.94 14.22
CA ALA A 157 -14.20 3.62 13.81
C ALA A 157 -14.39 3.50 12.29
N ALA A 158 -14.90 4.56 11.63
CA ALA A 158 -15.05 4.59 10.18
C ALA A 158 -13.69 4.53 9.47
N LEU A 159 -12.71 5.30 9.93
CA LEU A 159 -11.32 5.28 9.41
C LEU A 159 -10.58 3.99 9.76
N ALA A 160 -10.91 3.35 10.89
CA ALA A 160 -10.42 2.01 11.21
C ALA A 160 -11.00 0.94 10.26
N TYR A 161 -12.22 1.11 9.76
CA TYR A 161 -12.89 0.13 8.92
C TYR A 161 -12.59 0.28 7.41
N SER A 162 -12.47 1.52 6.94
CA SER A 162 -12.26 1.90 5.53
C SER A 162 -11.13 1.10 4.84
N PRO A 163 -9.90 1.00 5.39
CA PRO A 163 -8.82 0.27 4.74
C PRO A 163 -9.11 -1.20 4.45
N ILE A 164 -9.98 -1.84 5.22
CA ILE A 164 -10.33 -3.24 5.05
C ILE A 164 -11.46 -3.36 4.03
N SER A 165 -12.54 -2.61 4.22
CA SER A 165 -13.72 -2.69 3.37
C SER A 165 -13.42 -2.27 1.94
N GLU A 166 -12.66 -1.19 1.76
CA GLU A 166 -12.33 -0.66 0.45
C GLU A 166 -11.34 -1.55 -0.31
N GLU A 167 -10.35 -2.15 0.37
CA GLU A 167 -9.45 -3.11 -0.26
C GLU A 167 -10.17 -4.39 -0.68
N ILE A 168 -11.13 -4.87 0.13
CA ILE A 168 -12.03 -5.96 -0.25
C ILE A 168 -12.82 -5.58 -1.50
N ALA A 169 -13.39 -4.38 -1.52
CA ALA A 169 -14.30 -3.91 -2.56
C ALA A 169 -13.61 -3.70 -3.91
N PHE A 170 -12.40 -3.11 -3.93
CA PHE A 170 -11.73 -2.64 -5.14
C PHE A 170 -10.57 -3.51 -5.63
N ARG A 171 -9.94 -4.31 -4.74
CA ARG A 171 -8.70 -5.05 -5.08
C ARG A 171 -8.83 -6.54 -4.81
N ILE A 172 -8.98 -6.93 -3.55
CA ILE A 172 -8.94 -8.35 -3.13
C ILE A 172 -9.99 -9.15 -3.89
N THR A 173 -11.22 -8.64 -4.00
CA THR A 173 -12.26 -9.30 -4.78
C THR A 173 -11.98 -9.19 -6.28
N ILE A 174 -11.83 -7.99 -6.84
CA ILE A 174 -11.83 -7.82 -8.30
C ILE A 174 -10.54 -8.29 -8.96
N LEU A 175 -9.39 -7.74 -8.53
CA LEU A 175 -8.08 -8.14 -9.06
C LEU A 175 -7.77 -9.59 -8.66
N GLY A 176 -8.10 -9.98 -7.43
CA GLY A 176 -7.90 -11.34 -6.96
C GLY A 176 -8.74 -12.38 -7.71
N LEU A 177 -10.00 -12.08 -8.05
CA LEU A 177 -10.82 -12.95 -8.90
C LEU A 177 -10.28 -13.05 -10.32
N LEU A 178 -9.80 -11.95 -10.92
CA LEU A 178 -9.14 -12.02 -12.23
C LEU A 178 -7.93 -12.98 -12.18
N VAL A 179 -7.09 -12.85 -11.16
CA VAL A 179 -5.94 -13.74 -10.97
C VAL A 179 -6.38 -15.17 -10.71
N ALA A 180 -7.47 -15.38 -9.97
CA ALA A 180 -8.04 -16.70 -9.73
C ALA A 180 -8.50 -17.37 -11.04
N ILE A 181 -9.15 -16.61 -11.94
CA ILE A 181 -9.57 -17.09 -13.26
C ILE A 181 -8.35 -17.47 -14.10
N ILE A 182 -7.35 -16.59 -14.20
CA ILE A 182 -6.13 -16.82 -15.00
C ILE A 182 -5.36 -18.04 -14.48
N THR A 183 -5.13 -18.13 -13.18
CA THR A 183 -4.36 -19.22 -12.57
C THR A 183 -5.10 -20.55 -12.65
N THR A 184 -6.42 -20.56 -12.42
CA THR A 184 -7.25 -21.76 -12.56
C THR A 184 -7.32 -22.23 -14.01
N TRP A 185 -7.40 -21.32 -14.97
CA TRP A 185 -7.33 -21.66 -16.39
C TRP A 185 -5.99 -22.30 -16.72
N LYS A 186 -4.88 -21.68 -16.31
CA LYS A 186 -3.53 -22.22 -16.53
C LYS A 186 -3.34 -23.59 -15.88
N ASN A 187 -3.93 -23.83 -14.71
CA ASN A 187 -3.88 -25.10 -14.00
C ASN A 187 -4.47 -26.27 -14.83
N ARG A 188 -5.42 -26.00 -15.73
CA ARG A 188 -5.99 -27.03 -16.63
C ARG A 188 -4.97 -27.56 -17.64
N SER A 189 -4.06 -26.70 -18.10
CA SER A 189 -3.03 -27.02 -19.09
C SER A 189 -1.78 -27.69 -18.51
N ILE A 190 -1.72 -27.90 -17.19
CA ILE A 190 -0.62 -28.60 -16.55
C ILE A 190 -0.66 -30.09 -16.93
N GLU A 191 0.48 -30.69 -17.23
CA GLU A 191 0.57 -32.07 -17.73
C GLU A 191 -0.03 -33.10 -16.74
N PRO A 192 -0.78 -34.10 -17.24
CA PRO A 192 -1.25 -35.22 -16.42
C PRO A 192 -0.06 -35.96 -15.78
N GLY A 193 -0.05 -36.09 -14.45
CA GLY A 193 1.02 -36.76 -13.70
C GLY A 193 1.94 -35.83 -12.90
N SER A 194 1.91 -34.52 -13.17
CA SER A 194 2.57 -33.52 -12.32
C SER A 194 1.69 -33.11 -11.13
N SER A 195 2.31 -32.64 -10.03
CA SER A 195 1.59 -32.21 -8.84
C SER A 195 0.77 -30.94 -9.10
N LYS A 196 -0.53 -31.10 -9.36
CA LYS A 196 -1.44 -29.97 -9.59
C LYS A 196 -1.93 -29.37 -8.28
N PRO A 197 -1.83 -28.05 -8.08
CA PRO A 197 -2.43 -27.41 -6.93
C PRO A 197 -3.96 -27.53 -6.95
N ARG A 198 -4.56 -27.74 -5.78
CA ARG A 198 -6.03 -27.79 -5.61
C ARG A 198 -6.64 -26.45 -6.02
N THR A 199 -7.75 -26.47 -6.77
CA THR A 199 -8.44 -25.26 -7.24
C THR A 199 -8.77 -24.29 -6.11
N LEU A 200 -9.32 -24.77 -4.98
CA LEU A 200 -9.62 -23.92 -3.82
C LEU A 200 -8.36 -23.23 -3.29
N SER A 201 -7.22 -23.92 -3.24
CA SER A 201 -5.95 -23.33 -2.81
C SER A 201 -5.46 -22.25 -3.78
N LEU A 202 -5.71 -22.39 -5.09
CA LEU A 202 -5.39 -21.37 -6.08
C LEU A 202 -6.29 -20.15 -5.95
N VAL A 203 -7.60 -20.34 -5.75
CA VAL A 203 -8.55 -19.23 -5.57
C VAL A 203 -8.20 -18.43 -4.32
N VAL A 204 -8.03 -19.10 -3.17
CA VAL A 204 -7.65 -18.44 -1.91
C VAL A 204 -6.29 -17.74 -2.05
N ALA A 205 -5.30 -18.40 -2.66
CA ALA A 205 -4.02 -17.76 -2.91
C ALA A 205 -4.15 -16.56 -3.85
N SER A 206 -5.01 -16.59 -4.86
CA SER A 206 -5.17 -15.48 -5.79
C SER A 206 -5.76 -14.25 -5.11
N LEU A 207 -6.70 -14.44 -4.18
CA LEU A 207 -7.28 -13.36 -3.39
C LEU A 207 -6.28 -12.78 -2.38
N LEU A 208 -5.53 -13.62 -1.67
CA LEU A 208 -4.66 -13.18 -0.57
C LEU A 208 -3.22 -12.82 -1.01
N SER A 209 -2.70 -13.52 -2.02
CA SER A 209 -1.33 -13.37 -2.54
C SER A 209 -1.29 -13.72 -4.04
N PRO A 210 -1.71 -12.79 -4.92
CA PRO A 210 -1.70 -12.98 -6.38
C PRO A 210 -0.40 -13.55 -6.93
N GLU A 211 0.73 -13.07 -6.39
CA GLU A 211 2.06 -13.54 -6.76
C GLU A 211 2.26 -15.03 -6.42
N SER A 212 1.88 -15.46 -5.20
CA SER A 212 1.96 -16.88 -4.82
C SER A 212 1.08 -17.76 -5.70
N ALA A 213 -0.10 -17.29 -6.10
CA ALA A 213 -0.97 -18.03 -7.01
C ALA A 213 -0.36 -18.20 -8.40
N LYS A 214 0.22 -17.12 -8.97
CA LYS A 214 0.92 -17.16 -10.26
C LYS A 214 2.14 -18.10 -10.23
N MET A 215 2.92 -18.07 -9.15
CA MET A 215 4.07 -18.98 -8.98
C MET A 215 3.65 -20.46 -8.99
N LYS A 216 2.55 -20.81 -8.33
CA LYS A 216 2.06 -22.21 -8.25
C LYS A 216 1.71 -22.83 -9.60
N VAL A 217 1.46 -22.03 -10.63
CA VAL A 217 1.09 -22.49 -11.97
C VAL A 217 2.11 -22.08 -13.04
N GLY A 218 3.28 -21.58 -12.63
CA GLY A 218 4.37 -21.20 -13.53
C GLY A 218 4.10 -19.95 -14.39
N LEU A 219 3.23 -19.04 -13.94
CA LEU A 219 3.01 -17.76 -14.61
C LEU A 219 4.08 -16.73 -14.22
N PRO A 220 4.37 -15.74 -15.09
CA PRO A 220 5.28 -14.64 -14.77
C PRO A 220 4.87 -13.91 -13.47
N THR A 221 5.86 -13.54 -12.65
CA THR A 221 5.64 -12.86 -11.37
C THR A 221 6.45 -11.58 -11.26
N ILE A 222 6.05 -10.67 -10.37
CA ILE A 222 6.74 -9.38 -10.21
C ILE A 222 8.13 -9.60 -9.62
N THR A 223 8.27 -10.53 -8.69
CA THR A 223 9.56 -10.88 -8.09
C THR A 223 10.56 -11.42 -9.12
N ALA A 224 10.11 -12.21 -10.10
CA ALA A 224 10.99 -12.79 -11.11
C ALA A 224 11.15 -11.91 -12.36
N ASN A 225 10.06 -11.30 -12.84
CA ASN A 225 9.97 -10.63 -14.14
C ASN A 225 9.74 -9.12 -14.02
N ARG A 226 9.70 -8.55 -12.81
CA ARG A 226 9.40 -7.12 -12.55
C ARG A 226 8.04 -6.74 -13.17
N TRP A 227 7.98 -5.65 -13.92
CA TRP A 227 6.76 -5.16 -14.56
C TRP A 227 6.19 -6.13 -15.61
N GLN A 228 7.02 -7.00 -16.19
CA GLN A 228 6.55 -8.05 -17.10
C GLN A 228 5.86 -9.21 -16.35
N GLY A 229 5.91 -9.21 -15.01
CA GLY A 229 5.15 -10.10 -14.16
C GLY A 229 3.68 -9.71 -13.99
N ILE A 230 3.28 -8.53 -14.50
CA ILE A 230 1.90 -8.08 -14.54
C ILE A 230 1.34 -8.33 -15.93
N HIS A 231 0.31 -9.17 -16.01
CA HIS A 231 -0.38 -9.50 -17.25
C HIS A 231 -1.17 -8.28 -17.76
N TRP A 232 -1.37 -8.14 -19.08
CA TRP A 232 -2.05 -6.98 -19.66
C TRP A 232 -3.48 -6.78 -19.13
N SER A 233 -4.19 -7.88 -18.83
CA SER A 233 -5.54 -7.79 -18.23
C SER A 233 -5.49 -7.30 -16.78
N GLU A 234 -4.43 -7.64 -16.03
CA GLU A 234 -4.19 -7.10 -14.68
C GLU A 234 -3.94 -5.59 -14.75
N TRP A 235 -3.16 -5.12 -15.75
CA TRP A 235 -2.95 -3.69 -15.99
C TRP A 235 -4.26 -2.94 -16.28
N ILE A 236 -5.07 -3.43 -17.22
CA ILE A 236 -6.34 -2.80 -17.56
C ILE A 236 -7.24 -2.71 -16.33
N LEU A 237 -7.38 -3.82 -15.60
CA LEU A 237 -8.25 -3.86 -14.44
C LEU A 237 -7.72 -3.00 -13.30
N LEU A 238 -6.39 -2.92 -13.12
CA LEU A 238 -5.75 -2.02 -12.17
C LEU A 238 -6.08 -0.55 -12.46
N PHE A 239 -5.96 -0.10 -13.71
CA PHE A 239 -6.34 1.28 -14.08
C PHE A 239 -7.83 1.53 -13.86
N LEU A 240 -8.68 0.58 -14.21
CA LEU A 240 -10.12 0.69 -14.05
C LEU A 240 -10.52 0.78 -12.57
N THR A 241 -10.06 -0.15 -11.72
CA THR A 241 -10.41 -0.15 -10.29
C THR A 241 -9.85 1.05 -9.56
N SER A 242 -8.67 1.54 -9.95
CA SER A 242 -8.09 2.76 -9.37
C SER A 242 -8.90 4.01 -9.73
N SER A 243 -9.37 4.10 -10.97
CA SER A 243 -10.22 5.20 -11.41
C SER A 243 -11.57 5.18 -10.69
N LEU A 244 -12.19 3.99 -10.59
CA LEU A 244 -13.46 3.81 -9.88
C LEU A 244 -13.34 4.06 -8.38
N PHE A 245 -12.20 3.71 -7.77
CA PHE A 245 -11.90 4.05 -6.38
C PHE A 245 -11.83 5.56 -6.15
N GLY A 246 -11.19 6.28 -7.06
CA GLY A 246 -11.18 7.75 -7.03
C GLY A 246 -12.57 8.34 -7.16
N ILE A 247 -13.36 7.87 -8.13
CA ILE A 247 -14.74 8.32 -8.34
C ILE A 247 -15.60 8.05 -7.09
N ALA A 248 -15.46 6.87 -6.49
CA ALA A 248 -16.20 6.48 -5.29
C ALA A 248 -16.07 7.50 -4.16
N HIS A 249 -14.89 8.08 -3.96
CA HIS A 249 -14.65 9.10 -2.93
C HIS A 249 -15.49 10.38 -3.10
N VAL A 250 -16.06 10.64 -4.28
CA VAL A 250 -16.92 11.81 -4.51
C VAL A 250 -18.40 11.41 -4.54
N ILE A 251 -18.72 10.17 -4.94
CA ILE A 251 -20.11 9.73 -5.15
C ILE A 251 -20.68 8.89 -4.00
N SER A 252 -19.86 8.33 -3.11
CA SER A 252 -20.30 7.39 -2.06
C SER A 252 -21.15 8.03 -0.97
N GLY A 253 -21.28 9.36 -0.96
CA GLY A 253 -21.94 10.11 0.11
C GLY A 253 -21.15 10.06 1.42
N GLY A 254 -21.57 10.85 2.41
CA GLY A 254 -20.96 10.86 3.75
C GLY A 254 -19.62 11.59 3.88
N THR A 255 -19.12 12.18 2.79
CA THR A 255 -17.93 13.04 2.80
C THR A 255 -18.18 14.30 1.98
N ASP A 256 -17.41 15.35 2.26
CA ASP A 256 -17.45 16.62 1.51
C ASP A 256 -16.30 16.71 0.50
N TRP A 257 -15.93 15.56 -0.08
CA TRP A 257 -14.83 15.45 -1.01
C TRP A 257 -15.18 16.07 -2.37
N GLY A 258 -14.26 16.89 -2.88
CA GLY A 258 -14.35 17.50 -4.19
C GLY A 258 -13.66 16.67 -5.28
N ILE A 259 -13.77 17.13 -6.53
CA ILE A 259 -13.18 16.46 -7.70
C ILE A 259 -11.66 16.26 -7.58
N GLY A 260 -10.95 17.16 -6.88
CA GLY A 260 -9.52 17.02 -6.62
C GLY A 260 -9.20 15.77 -5.79
N LYS A 261 -10.09 15.37 -4.87
CA LYS A 261 -9.93 14.14 -4.09
C LYS A 261 -10.00 12.92 -4.99
N ALA A 262 -10.94 12.87 -5.94
CA ALA A 262 -11.06 11.73 -6.86
C ALA A 262 -9.75 11.42 -7.58
N PHE A 263 -9.04 12.45 -8.05
CA PHE A 263 -7.75 12.28 -8.72
C PHE A 263 -6.67 11.73 -7.78
N THR A 264 -6.55 12.32 -6.59
CA THR A 264 -5.55 11.88 -5.60
C THR A 264 -5.85 10.48 -5.05
N ALA A 265 -7.12 10.15 -4.83
CA ALA A 265 -7.57 8.82 -4.44
C ALA A 265 -7.31 7.81 -5.57
N ALA A 266 -7.48 8.17 -6.85
CA ALA A 266 -7.11 7.29 -7.95
C ALA A 266 -5.60 7.00 -8.01
N ILE A 267 -4.74 7.99 -7.74
CA ILE A 267 -3.29 7.79 -7.63
C ILE A 267 -2.95 6.82 -6.50
N SER A 268 -3.50 7.06 -5.29
CA SER A 268 -3.32 6.16 -4.15
C SER A 268 -3.86 4.76 -4.45
N GLY A 269 -5.02 4.68 -5.09
CA GLY A 269 -5.68 3.42 -5.47
C GLY A 269 -4.86 2.59 -6.45
N PHE A 270 -4.16 3.26 -7.37
CA PHE A 270 -3.22 2.61 -8.28
C PHE A 270 -2.00 2.07 -7.56
N ALA A 271 -1.43 2.85 -6.63
CA ALA A 271 -0.33 2.37 -5.78
C ALA A 271 -0.76 1.18 -4.91
N LEU A 272 -1.93 1.24 -4.28
CA LEU A 272 -2.52 0.14 -3.50
C LEU A 272 -2.70 -1.12 -4.35
N GLY A 273 -3.26 -1.00 -5.56
CA GLY A 273 -3.43 -2.14 -6.47
C GLY A 273 -2.12 -2.74 -6.95
N LEU A 274 -1.08 -1.92 -7.18
CA LEU A 274 0.27 -2.43 -7.48
C LEU A 274 0.87 -3.19 -6.30
N ILE A 275 0.74 -2.66 -5.08
CA ILE A 275 1.21 -3.34 -3.86
C ILE A 275 0.43 -4.63 -3.62
N TYR A 276 -0.88 -4.65 -3.89
CA TYR A 276 -1.68 -5.87 -3.83
C TYR A 276 -1.17 -6.95 -4.79
N LEU A 277 -0.94 -6.62 -6.07
CA LEU A 277 -0.42 -7.58 -7.05
C LEU A 277 1.01 -8.03 -6.73
N ALA A 278 1.82 -7.14 -6.13
CA ALA A 278 3.21 -7.40 -5.80
C ALA A 278 3.41 -8.13 -4.48
N TYR A 279 2.66 -7.86 -3.43
CA TYR A 279 2.89 -8.38 -2.08
C TYR A 279 1.71 -9.16 -1.52
N GLY A 280 0.47 -8.85 -1.93
CA GLY A 280 -0.76 -9.48 -1.45
C GLY A 280 -1.64 -8.56 -0.61
N ALA A 281 -2.76 -9.11 -0.13
CA ALA A 281 -3.81 -8.38 0.58
C ALA A 281 -3.29 -7.66 1.84
N TYR A 282 -2.46 -8.33 2.65
CA TYR A 282 -1.92 -7.76 3.88
C TYR A 282 -1.13 -6.47 3.63
N ALA A 283 -0.42 -6.37 2.49
CA ALA A 283 0.42 -5.23 2.19
C ALA A 283 -0.39 -4.02 1.70
N ALA A 284 -1.44 -4.29 0.92
CA ALA A 284 -2.37 -3.25 0.47
C ALA A 284 -3.18 -2.69 1.64
N VAL A 285 -3.70 -3.57 2.52
CA VAL A 285 -4.39 -3.16 3.76
C VAL A 285 -3.47 -2.31 4.66
N LEU A 286 -2.21 -2.69 4.85
CA LEU A 286 -1.28 -1.89 5.64
C LEU A 286 -0.94 -0.54 5.00
N LEU A 287 -0.80 -0.48 3.67
CA LEU A 287 -0.58 0.79 2.99
C LEU A 287 -1.80 1.70 3.11
N HIS A 288 -3.01 1.14 3.04
CA HIS A 288 -4.24 1.91 3.20
C HIS A 288 -4.44 2.36 4.65
N TRP A 289 -4.19 1.48 5.61
CA TRP A 289 -4.14 1.78 7.05
C TRP A 289 -3.25 2.99 7.37
N PHE A 290 -2.12 3.13 6.67
CA PHE A 290 -1.22 4.28 6.83
C PHE A 290 -1.88 5.62 6.45
N PHE A 291 -2.78 5.64 5.47
CA PHE A 291 -3.44 6.88 5.04
C PHE A 291 -4.65 7.24 5.92
N ASP A 292 -5.42 6.24 6.32
CA ASP A 292 -6.71 6.49 6.97
C ASP A 292 -6.62 6.43 8.49
N PHE A 293 -5.92 5.44 9.04
CA PHE A 293 -5.99 5.13 10.47
C PHE A 293 -4.74 5.57 11.23
N TYR A 294 -3.55 5.48 10.63
CA TYR A 294 -2.28 5.73 11.31
C TYR A 294 -2.16 7.12 11.94
N PHE A 295 -2.45 8.18 11.19
CA PHE A 295 -2.40 9.55 11.72
C PHE A 295 -3.53 9.82 12.70
N GLU A 296 -4.71 9.29 12.41
CA GLU A 296 -5.89 9.42 13.26
C GLU A 296 -5.66 8.79 14.64
N THR A 297 -5.04 7.61 14.71
CA THR A 297 -4.67 6.96 15.97
C THR A 297 -3.76 7.84 16.83
N PHE A 298 -2.82 8.57 16.23
CA PHE A 298 -2.02 9.52 16.99
C PHE A 298 -2.84 10.73 17.44
N SER A 299 -3.70 11.28 16.58
CA SER A 299 -4.54 12.43 16.90
C SER A 299 -5.47 12.13 18.07
N VAL A 300 -6.32 11.11 17.94
CA VAL A 300 -7.24 10.69 18.99
C VAL A 300 -6.49 10.23 20.24
N GLY A 301 -5.34 9.57 20.07
CA GLY A 301 -4.47 9.20 21.19
C GLY A 301 -3.95 10.40 21.98
N ALA A 302 -3.62 11.50 21.30
CA ALA A 302 -3.21 12.75 21.94
C ALA A 302 -4.36 13.35 22.77
N ASP A 303 -5.57 13.36 22.22
CA ASP A 303 -6.75 13.93 22.87
C ASP A 303 -7.23 13.09 24.07
N VAL A 304 -7.19 11.77 23.95
CA VAL A 304 -7.65 10.85 25.01
C VAL A 304 -6.62 10.66 26.13
N PHE A 305 -5.32 10.49 25.79
CA PHE A 305 -4.29 10.16 26.79
C PHE A 305 -3.52 11.38 27.29
N GLY A 306 -3.43 12.45 26.51
CA GLY A 306 -2.68 13.66 26.86
C GLY A 306 -1.20 13.39 27.18
N GLY A 307 -0.61 14.25 28.02
CA GLY A 307 0.75 14.09 28.53
C GLY A 307 1.79 13.94 27.40
N PRO A 308 2.74 12.99 27.49
CA PRO A 308 3.73 12.75 26.44
C PRO A 308 3.13 12.35 25.07
N VAL A 309 1.92 11.77 25.05
CA VAL A 309 1.25 11.35 23.81
C VAL A 309 0.84 12.55 22.95
N ALA A 310 0.55 13.70 23.59
CA ALA A 310 0.13 14.92 22.91
C ALA A 310 1.16 15.47 21.90
N ALA A 311 2.45 15.15 22.06
CA ALA A 311 3.50 15.57 21.12
C ALA A 311 3.65 14.65 19.90
N LEU A 312 3.11 13.43 19.95
CA LEU A 312 3.35 12.41 18.93
C LEU A 312 2.77 12.74 17.54
N PRO A 313 1.56 13.31 17.39
CA PRO A 313 1.00 13.63 16.06
C PRO A 313 1.93 14.52 15.24
N GLY A 314 2.46 15.58 15.86
CA GLY A 314 3.38 16.52 15.22
C GLY A 314 4.71 15.88 14.85
N LEU A 315 5.30 15.10 15.77
CA LEU A 315 6.56 14.40 15.53
C LEU A 315 6.44 13.36 14.42
N VAL A 316 5.37 12.58 14.42
CA VAL A 316 5.09 11.54 13.41
C VAL A 316 4.85 12.16 12.04
N SER A 317 4.08 13.25 11.97
CA SER A 317 3.83 13.97 10.72
C SER A 317 5.13 14.54 10.14
N LEU A 318 5.94 15.20 10.98
CA LEU A 318 7.24 15.74 10.57
C LEU A 318 8.18 14.64 10.08
N ALA A 319 8.31 13.55 10.84
CA ALA A 319 9.17 12.43 10.47
C ALA A 319 8.71 11.80 9.14
N THR A 320 7.41 11.62 8.95
CA THR A 320 6.84 11.10 7.71
C THR A 320 7.21 11.96 6.52
N VAL A 321 7.07 13.29 6.63
CA VAL A 321 7.44 14.23 5.56
C VAL A 321 8.94 14.13 5.25
N ILE A 322 9.81 14.10 6.27
CA ILE A 322 11.26 13.97 6.08
C ILE A 322 11.60 12.66 5.36
N VAL A 323 11.04 11.53 5.82
CA VAL A 323 11.26 10.22 5.20
C VAL A 323 10.75 10.21 3.76
N GLY A 324 9.61 10.83 3.48
CA GLY A 324 9.06 10.97 2.14
C GLY A 324 10.02 11.74 1.21
N ILE A 325 10.54 12.88 1.66
CA ILE A 325 11.45 13.73 0.87
C ILE A 325 12.70 12.93 0.53
N VAL A 326 13.31 12.30 1.54
CA VAL A 326 14.51 11.47 1.35
C VAL A 326 14.24 10.32 0.38
N SER A 327 13.09 9.65 0.50
CA SER A 327 12.70 8.54 -0.38
C SER A 327 12.59 8.96 -1.83
N ILE A 328 11.94 10.10 -2.10
CA ILE A 328 11.80 10.65 -3.46
C ILE A 328 13.17 11.06 -4.02
N LEU A 329 13.99 11.77 -3.24
CA LEU A 329 15.32 12.19 -3.68
C LEU A 329 16.23 11.01 -4.04
N VAL A 330 16.19 9.94 -3.23
CA VAL A 330 16.92 8.70 -3.51
C VAL A 330 16.41 8.02 -4.78
N ALA A 331 15.09 7.95 -4.97
CA ALA A 331 14.49 7.37 -6.18
C ALA A 331 14.86 8.16 -7.45
N LEU A 332 14.80 9.50 -7.39
CA LEU A 332 15.21 10.39 -8.49
C LEU A 332 16.70 10.25 -8.79
N ALA A 333 17.57 10.24 -7.78
CA ALA A 333 18.99 10.03 -7.97
C ALA A 333 19.29 8.68 -8.64
N TRP A 334 18.56 7.62 -8.28
CA TRP A 334 18.67 6.31 -8.92
C TRP A 334 18.20 6.35 -10.38
N LEU A 335 17.07 7.01 -10.66
CA LEU A 335 16.55 7.17 -12.01
C LEU A 335 17.54 7.92 -12.92
N VAL A 336 18.07 9.05 -12.47
CA VAL A 336 19.08 9.84 -13.20
C VAL A 336 20.32 9.01 -13.49
N ARG A 337 20.83 8.26 -12.51
CA ARG A 337 21.97 7.34 -12.70
C ARG A 337 21.70 6.24 -13.72
N ARG A 338 20.46 5.74 -13.78
CA ARG A 338 20.06 4.73 -14.75
C ARG A 338 19.99 5.30 -16.16
N LEU A 339 19.44 6.50 -16.32
CA LEU A 339 19.33 7.18 -17.62
C LEU A 339 20.72 7.57 -18.16
N THR A 340 21.60 8.10 -17.30
CA THR A 340 22.97 8.50 -17.67
C THR A 340 23.88 7.32 -18.03
N ARG A 341 23.70 6.15 -17.40
CA ARG A 341 24.40 4.91 -17.79
C ARG A 341 23.85 4.25 -19.06
N GLY A 342 22.70 4.69 -19.55
CA GLY A 342 21.97 4.08 -20.67
C GLY A 342 22.45 4.46 -22.07
N LYS A 343 23.32 5.48 -22.24
CA LYS A 343 23.86 5.86 -23.56
C LYS A 343 25.22 6.57 -23.46
N ILE A 344 26.31 5.89 -23.83
CA ILE A 344 27.24 6.34 -24.89
C ILE A 344 27.88 5.10 -25.54
N PRO A 345 27.48 4.67 -26.76
CA PRO A 345 28.36 3.86 -27.60
C PRO A 345 29.38 4.82 -28.21
N THR A 346 30.58 4.94 -27.62
CA THR A 346 31.66 5.82 -28.13
C THR A 346 32.48 5.21 -29.25
N THR A 347 32.14 4.03 -29.77
CA THR A 347 32.88 3.44 -30.90
C THR A 347 31.95 3.27 -32.08
N TYR A 348 31.96 4.27 -32.95
CA TYR A 348 31.71 4.04 -34.37
C TYR A 348 32.75 3.02 -34.86
N LYS A 349 32.32 1.79 -35.15
CA LYS A 349 33.14 0.85 -35.94
C LYS A 349 32.99 1.30 -37.40
N PRO A 350 34.03 1.84 -38.05
CA PRO A 350 33.98 1.99 -39.50
C PRO A 350 33.76 0.61 -40.14
N PRO A 351 33.02 0.53 -41.24
CA PRO A 351 32.79 -0.74 -41.94
C PRO A 351 34.14 -1.35 -42.37
N GLU A 352 34.30 -2.65 -42.15
CA GLU A 352 35.43 -3.41 -42.68
C GLU A 352 35.50 -3.22 -44.20
N SER A 353 36.64 -2.75 -44.68
CA SER A 353 36.91 -2.63 -46.10
C SER A 353 36.93 -4.04 -46.71
N VAL A 354 35.91 -4.36 -47.50
CA VAL A 354 35.90 -5.55 -48.34
C VAL A 354 37.00 -5.37 -49.39
N PRO A 355 38.04 -6.21 -49.43
CA PRO A 355 39.02 -6.15 -50.50
C PRO A 355 38.33 -6.56 -51.81
N TYR A 356 38.26 -5.63 -52.76
CA TYR A 356 37.91 -5.93 -54.14
C TYR A 356 39.05 -6.77 -54.74
N SER A 357 38.83 -8.07 -54.90
CA SER A 357 39.64 -8.90 -55.80
C SER A 357 39.26 -8.56 -57.25
N VAL A 358 40.14 -7.86 -57.95
CA VAL A 358 40.09 -7.76 -59.41
C VAL A 358 41.01 -8.83 -59.97
N GLN A 359 40.39 -9.86 -60.54
CA GLN A 359 40.91 -10.96 -61.36
C GLN A 359 42.00 -11.86 -60.78
#